data_AF-A0A5J4NEK5-F1
#
_entry.id   AF-A0A5J4NEK5-F1
#
_cell.length_a   1.000
_cell.length_b   1.000
_cell.length_c   1.000
_cell.angle_alpha   90.00
_cell.angle_beta   90.00
_cell.angle_gamma   90.00
#
_symmetry.space_group_name_H-M   'P 1'
#
loop_
_entity.id
_entity.type
_entity.pdbx_description
1 polymer ?
#
loop_
_entity_poly.entity_id
_entity_poly.type
_entity_poly.pdbx_seq_one_letter_code
_entity_poly.pdbx_strand_id
1 'polypeptide(L)'
;YSGVLHPILIKLGQFIKNSSSAVCVRALDSLAKLTQQVTHSVNVADATEQAKITLEWAGCVGLMGKSTELPTLGSQLQSAGKLLKRLTILATNPYSDIRLAALKAVCAFSTQPWGARLIIDQPGCMEYLLNRNTEVGLQETPQLMATKYEIVSNVLSTSESSKRYEFSEFLVLLRPEQIACLRLYVKEGVWGVQQAQSTVAVEPS
;
A
#
# COMPACT_ATOMS: atom_id res chain seq x y z
N TYR A 1 17.59 -0.75 -13.63
CA TYR A 1 16.97 -1.78 -14.50
C TYR A 1 15.77 -1.29 -15.30
N SER A 2 15.33 -0.04 -15.20
CA SER A 2 14.13 0.45 -15.91
C SER A 2 14.31 0.75 -17.41
N GLY A 3 15.50 0.59 -18.00
CA GLY A 3 15.89 1.13 -19.32
C GLY A 3 14.79 1.20 -20.40
N VAL A 4 14.16 0.08 -20.75
CA VAL A 4 13.07 0.04 -21.76
C VAL A 4 11.68 0.39 -21.20
N LEU A 5 11.45 0.16 -19.91
CA LEU A 5 10.18 0.46 -19.24
C LEU A 5 10.07 1.93 -18.81
N HIS A 6 11.18 2.67 -18.77
CA HIS A 6 11.23 4.02 -18.20
C HIS A 6 10.18 4.97 -18.82
N PRO A 7 10.06 5.11 -20.15
CA PRO A 7 9.03 5.98 -20.73
C PRO A 7 7.59 5.53 -20.38
N ILE A 8 7.37 4.22 -20.29
CA ILE A 8 6.07 3.62 -19.96
C ILE A 8 5.72 3.92 -18.50
N LEU A 9 6.66 3.78 -17.57
CA LEU A 9 6.49 4.06 -16.15
C LEU A 9 6.21 5.55 -15.91
N ILE A 10 6.91 6.44 -16.61
CA ILE A 10 6.65 7.89 -16.56
C ILE A 10 5.23 8.18 -17.05
N LYS A 11 4.79 7.54 -18.13
CA LYS A 11 3.44 7.69 -18.68
C LYS A 11 2.37 7.15 -17.72
N LEU A 12 2.63 6.03 -17.07
CA LEU A 12 1.76 5.46 -16.04
C LEU A 12 1.54 6.46 -14.90
N GLY A 13 2.60 7.13 -14.46
CA GLY A 13 2.52 8.22 -13.48
C GLY A 13 1.64 9.39 -13.94
N GLN A 14 1.70 9.77 -15.22
CA GLN A 14 0.82 10.79 -15.78
C GLN A 14 -0.66 10.35 -15.75
N PHE A 15 -0.94 9.08 -16.06
CA PHE A 15 -2.30 8.57 -16.03
C PHE A 15 -2.91 8.57 -14.63
N ILE A 16 -2.14 8.15 -13.62
CA ILE A 16 -2.58 8.19 -12.20
C ILE A 16 -2.84 9.64 -11.73
N LYS A 17 -2.09 10.61 -12.28
CA LYS A 17 -2.23 12.01 -11.90
C LYS A 17 -3.43 12.70 -12.55
N ASN A 18 -3.63 12.53 -13.86
CA ASN A 18 -4.45 13.45 -14.65
C ASN A 18 -5.58 12.79 -15.48
N SER A 19 -5.70 11.46 -15.50
CA SER A 19 -6.68 10.80 -16.37
C SER A 19 -8.09 10.73 -15.80
N SER A 20 -9.05 10.41 -16.66
CA SER A 20 -10.41 9.99 -16.28
C SER A 20 -10.40 8.77 -15.36
N SER A 21 -11.53 8.51 -14.67
CA SER A 21 -11.68 7.41 -13.70
C SER A 21 -11.24 6.06 -14.27
N ALA A 22 -11.76 5.66 -15.44
CA ALA A 22 -11.46 4.35 -16.03
C ALA A 22 -9.98 4.15 -16.39
N VAL A 23 -9.31 5.17 -16.93
CA VAL A 23 -7.89 5.10 -17.27
C VAL A 23 -7.03 5.13 -15.99
N CYS A 24 -7.42 5.92 -15.00
CA CYS A 24 -6.76 5.97 -13.70
C CYS A 24 -6.84 4.60 -13.00
N VAL A 25 -8.02 3.98 -12.94
CA VAL A 25 -8.23 2.64 -12.35
C VAL A 25 -7.31 1.61 -13.01
N ARG A 26 -7.28 1.54 -14.35
CA ARG A 26 -6.38 0.60 -15.05
C ARG A 26 -4.91 0.88 -14.79
N ALA A 27 -4.52 2.15 -14.70
CA ALA A 27 -3.15 2.53 -14.38
C ALA A 27 -2.75 2.12 -12.96
N LEU A 28 -3.66 2.25 -11.99
CA LEU A 28 -3.49 1.79 -10.62
C LEU A 28 -3.36 0.26 -10.54
N ASP A 29 -4.21 -0.47 -11.26
CA ASP A 29 -4.14 -1.94 -11.34
C ASP A 29 -2.82 -2.42 -11.97
N SER A 30 -2.36 -1.75 -13.03
CA SER A 30 -1.05 -2.04 -13.63
C SER A 30 0.09 -1.77 -12.66
N LEU A 31 0.04 -0.64 -11.93
CA LEU A 31 1.04 -0.31 -10.91
C LEU A 31 1.07 -1.40 -9.82
N ALA A 32 -0.10 -1.78 -9.29
CA ALA A 32 -0.20 -2.79 -8.24
C ALA A 32 0.49 -4.10 -8.66
N LYS A 33 0.18 -4.59 -9.88
CA LYS A 33 0.79 -5.82 -10.42
C LYS A 33 2.30 -5.71 -10.63
N LEU A 34 2.80 -4.54 -11.03
CA LEU A 34 4.23 -4.31 -11.24
C LEU A 34 5.02 -4.30 -9.93
N THR A 35 4.42 -3.80 -8.85
CA THR A 35 5.14 -3.61 -7.57
C THR A 35 4.87 -4.71 -6.55
N GLN A 36 3.88 -5.57 -6.76
CA GLN A 36 3.54 -6.63 -5.82
C GLN A 36 4.68 -7.62 -5.66
N GLN A 37 5.02 -7.98 -4.41
CA GLN A 37 5.91 -9.09 -4.15
C GLN A 37 5.16 -10.41 -4.39
N VAL A 38 5.49 -11.10 -5.49
CA VAL A 38 4.80 -12.33 -5.92
C VAL A 38 5.18 -13.56 -5.09
N THR A 39 6.28 -13.52 -4.34
CA THR A 39 6.77 -14.69 -3.60
C THR A 39 7.46 -14.24 -2.33
N HIS A 40 7.14 -14.88 -1.19
CA HIS A 40 8.04 -14.93 -0.05
C HIS A 40 9.28 -15.74 -0.48
N SER A 41 10.16 -15.11 -1.26
CA SER A 41 11.40 -15.75 -1.69
C SER A 41 12.13 -16.23 -0.45
N VAL A 42 12.48 -17.52 -0.43
CA VAL A 42 13.31 -18.10 0.63
C VAL A 42 14.70 -17.45 0.60
N ASN A 43 15.11 -16.92 -0.57
CA ASN A 43 16.37 -16.24 -0.76
C ASN A 43 16.23 -14.72 -0.56
N VAL A 44 16.88 -14.22 0.49
CA VAL A 44 16.92 -12.80 0.86
C VAL A 44 17.57 -11.94 -0.24
N ALA A 45 18.56 -12.47 -0.96
CA ALA A 45 19.24 -11.72 -2.03
C ALA A 45 18.28 -11.41 -3.18
N ASP A 46 17.50 -12.41 -3.62
CA ASP A 46 16.51 -12.24 -4.70
C ASP A 46 15.38 -11.29 -4.27
N ALA A 47 14.92 -11.40 -3.02
CA ALA A 47 13.92 -10.48 -2.46
C ALA A 47 14.45 -9.04 -2.40
N THR A 48 15.73 -8.87 -2.05
CA THR A 48 16.40 -7.56 -2.03
C THR A 48 16.48 -6.96 -3.43
N GLU A 49 16.85 -7.76 -4.43
CA GLU A 49 16.95 -7.29 -5.81
C GLU A 49 15.57 -6.93 -6.39
N GLN A 50 14.55 -7.74 -6.12
CA GLN A 50 13.17 -7.44 -6.47
C GLN A 50 12.69 -6.13 -5.82
N ALA A 51 13.01 -5.92 -4.54
CA ALA A 51 12.66 -4.70 -3.83
C ALA A 51 13.34 -3.47 -4.45
N LYS A 52 14.61 -3.57 -4.89
CA LYS A 52 15.31 -2.48 -5.60
C LYS A 52 14.67 -2.17 -6.96
N ILE A 53 14.35 -3.20 -7.75
CA ILE A 53 13.73 -3.04 -9.07
C ILE A 53 12.35 -2.38 -8.93
N THR A 54 11.52 -2.88 -8.01
CA THR A 54 10.18 -2.33 -7.80
C THR A 54 10.21 -0.91 -7.21
N LEU A 55 11.19 -0.59 -6.36
CA LEU A 55 11.43 0.78 -5.90
C LEU A 55 11.81 1.71 -7.05
N GLU A 56 12.70 1.28 -7.94
CA GLU A 56 13.06 2.06 -9.13
C GLU A 56 11.83 2.32 -10.00
N TRP A 57 10.99 1.31 -10.22
CA TRP A 57 9.75 1.44 -10.98
C TRP A 57 8.76 2.40 -10.32
N ALA A 58 8.50 2.25 -9.02
CA ALA A 58 7.65 3.15 -8.24
C ALA A 58 8.20 4.58 -8.24
N GLY A 59 9.53 4.74 -8.16
CA GLY A 59 10.22 6.01 -8.29
C GLY A 59 9.96 6.68 -9.64
N CYS A 60 10.09 5.93 -10.74
CA CYS A 60 9.79 6.44 -12.09
C CYS A 60 8.33 6.88 -12.21
N VAL A 61 7.38 6.07 -11.75
CA VAL A 61 5.95 6.42 -11.76
C VAL A 61 5.69 7.67 -10.90
N GLY A 62 6.38 7.78 -9.76
CA GLY A 62 6.29 8.91 -8.84
C GLY A 62 6.86 10.24 -9.35
N LEU A 63 7.60 10.23 -10.46
CA LEU A 63 7.99 11.45 -11.16
C LEU A 63 6.80 12.16 -11.83
N MET A 64 5.71 11.42 -12.09
CA MET A 64 4.44 11.94 -12.61
C MET A 64 4.60 12.84 -13.84
N GLY A 65 5.44 12.40 -14.79
CA GLY A 65 5.67 13.10 -16.06
C GLY A 65 6.86 14.05 -16.08
N LYS A 66 7.64 14.17 -15.00
CA LYS A 66 8.88 14.95 -14.99
C LYS A 66 10.07 14.05 -15.33
N SER A 67 10.84 14.34 -16.38
CA SER A 67 12.12 13.67 -16.62
C SER A 67 13.21 14.36 -15.81
N THR A 68 13.93 13.58 -15.02
CA THR A 68 15.14 14.01 -14.31
C THR A 68 16.21 12.93 -14.42
N GLU A 69 17.45 13.31 -14.10
CA GLU A 69 18.71 12.55 -14.21
C GLU A 69 18.68 11.15 -13.56
N LEU A 70 19.79 10.41 -13.76
CA LEU A 70 19.99 9.04 -13.25
C LEU A 70 19.53 8.93 -11.78
N PRO A 71 18.48 8.14 -11.48
CA PRO A 71 17.86 8.21 -10.16
C PRO A 71 18.78 7.57 -9.11
N THR A 72 19.23 8.37 -8.13
CA THR A 72 19.84 7.84 -6.89
C THR A 72 18.76 7.15 -6.04
N LEU A 73 19.15 6.22 -5.18
CA LEU A 73 18.22 5.54 -4.27
C LEU A 73 17.36 6.52 -3.45
N GLY A 74 17.98 7.59 -2.91
CA GLY A 74 17.25 8.62 -2.17
C GLY A 74 16.21 9.35 -3.02
N SER A 75 16.54 9.68 -4.27
CA SER A 75 15.60 10.30 -5.22
C SER A 75 14.45 9.37 -5.62
N GLN A 76 14.72 8.05 -5.71
CA GLN A 76 13.72 7.03 -5.98
C GLN A 76 12.74 6.93 -4.81
N LEU A 77 13.24 6.83 -3.58
CA LEU A 77 12.41 6.82 -2.36
C LEU A 77 11.55 8.08 -2.24
N GLN A 78 12.13 9.26 -2.51
CA GLN A 78 11.38 10.51 -2.48
C GLN A 78 10.25 10.52 -3.52
N SER A 79 10.53 10.02 -4.73
CA SER A 79 9.54 9.98 -5.82
C SER A 79 8.46 8.92 -5.55
N ALA A 80 8.84 7.75 -5.05
CA ALA A 80 7.90 6.73 -4.58
C ALA A 80 7.03 7.23 -3.42
N GLY A 81 7.58 8.05 -2.51
CA GLY A 81 6.82 8.71 -1.45
C GLY A 81 5.77 9.70 -2.00
N LYS A 82 6.10 10.47 -3.05
CA LYS A 82 5.12 11.32 -3.75
C LYS A 82 4.00 10.49 -4.38
N LEU A 83 4.35 9.34 -4.96
CA LEU A 83 3.39 8.38 -5.49
C LEU A 83 2.48 7.85 -4.39
N LEU A 84 3.03 7.37 -3.28
CA LEU A 84 2.25 6.89 -2.14
C LEU A 84 1.29 7.97 -1.63
N LYS A 85 1.76 9.20 -1.44
CA LYS A 85 0.90 10.33 -1.04
C LYS A 85 -0.28 10.52 -1.99
N ARG A 86 -0.04 10.40 -3.30
CA ARG A 86 -1.12 10.47 -4.30
C ARG A 86 -2.07 9.27 -4.19
N LEU A 87 -1.55 8.06 -3.97
CA LEU A 87 -2.37 6.87 -3.75
C LEU A 87 -3.25 7.01 -2.50
N THR A 88 -2.73 7.57 -1.40
CA THR A 88 -3.51 7.82 -0.18
C THR A 88 -4.65 8.82 -0.43
N ILE A 89 -4.42 9.87 -1.24
CA ILE A 89 -5.49 10.80 -1.66
C ILE A 89 -6.54 10.09 -2.51
N LEU A 90 -6.12 9.22 -3.43
CA LEU A 90 -7.06 8.45 -4.26
C LEU A 90 -7.79 7.39 -3.45
N ALA A 91 -7.18 6.86 -2.39
CA ALA A 91 -7.79 5.93 -1.46
C ALA A 91 -8.88 6.59 -0.60
N THR A 92 -9.08 7.90 -0.65
CA THR A 92 -10.23 8.59 -0.02
C THR A 92 -11.17 9.22 -1.05
N ASN A 93 -11.05 8.83 -2.32
CA ASN A 93 -11.89 9.33 -3.40
C ASN A 93 -13.38 8.97 -3.19
N PRO A 94 -14.34 9.82 -3.61
CA PRO A 94 -15.76 9.51 -3.53
C PRO A 94 -16.19 8.35 -4.45
N TYR A 95 -15.46 8.10 -5.54
CA TYR A 95 -15.73 6.98 -6.45
C TYR A 95 -15.08 5.70 -5.92
N SER A 96 -15.88 4.67 -5.63
CA SER A 96 -15.43 3.44 -4.98
C SER A 96 -14.44 2.63 -5.83
N ASP A 97 -14.57 2.67 -7.15
CA ASP A 97 -13.68 1.99 -8.09
C ASP A 97 -12.24 2.55 -8.05
N ILE A 98 -12.09 3.88 -8.08
CA ILE A 98 -10.80 4.57 -7.93
C ILE A 98 -10.24 4.29 -6.54
N ARG A 99 -11.09 4.36 -5.52
CA ARG A 99 -10.72 4.12 -4.13
C ARG A 99 -10.14 2.72 -3.94
N LEU A 100 -10.85 1.70 -4.40
CA LEU A 100 -10.44 0.30 -4.29
C LEU A 100 -9.17 0.04 -5.10
N ALA A 101 -9.06 0.56 -6.31
CA ALA A 101 -7.86 0.43 -7.14
C ALA A 101 -6.63 1.08 -6.47
N ALA A 102 -6.81 2.24 -5.85
CA ALA A 102 -5.74 2.92 -5.11
C ALA A 102 -5.32 2.13 -3.87
N LEU A 103 -6.27 1.60 -3.09
CA LEU A 103 -5.97 0.74 -1.94
C LEU A 103 -5.24 -0.55 -2.37
N LYS A 104 -5.62 -1.16 -3.50
CA LYS A 104 -4.89 -2.33 -4.04
C LYS A 104 -3.44 -2.00 -4.40
N ALA A 105 -3.18 -0.81 -4.96
CA ALA A 105 -1.82 -0.35 -5.21
C ALA A 105 -1.03 -0.13 -3.90
N VAL A 106 -1.66 0.45 -2.87
CA VAL A 106 -1.05 0.56 -1.53
C VAL A 106 -0.79 -0.82 -0.92
N CYS A 107 -1.70 -1.79 -1.13
CA CYS A 107 -1.53 -3.18 -0.70
C CYS A 107 -0.34 -3.85 -1.38
N ALA A 108 -0.15 -3.63 -2.68
CA ALA A 108 1.04 -4.10 -3.36
C ALA A 108 2.31 -3.48 -2.74
N PHE A 109 2.28 -2.19 -2.38
CA PHE A 109 3.42 -1.52 -1.75
C PHE A 109 3.73 -2.08 -0.35
N SER A 110 2.72 -2.43 0.45
CA SER A 110 2.96 -2.97 1.80
C SER A 110 3.63 -4.34 1.80
N THR A 111 3.60 -5.06 0.68
CA THR A 111 4.39 -6.30 0.51
C THR A 111 5.88 -6.02 0.34
N GLN A 112 6.27 -4.81 -0.08
CA GLN A 112 7.67 -4.44 -0.30
C GLN A 112 8.25 -3.76 0.95
N PRO A 113 9.52 -4.01 1.32
CA PRO A 113 10.13 -3.37 2.49
C PRO A 113 10.19 -1.84 2.37
N TRP A 114 10.55 -1.32 1.19
CA TRP A 114 10.54 0.12 0.93
C TRP A 114 9.12 0.71 1.02
N GLY A 115 8.10 -0.04 0.59
CA GLY A 115 6.72 0.42 0.58
C GLY A 115 6.09 0.40 1.97
N ALA A 116 6.30 -0.66 2.74
CA ALA A 116 5.88 -0.74 4.14
C ALA A 116 6.49 0.40 4.97
N ARG A 117 7.78 0.70 4.78
CA ARG A 117 8.44 1.86 5.41
C ARG A 117 7.76 3.17 5.02
N LEU A 118 7.53 3.42 3.73
CA LEU A 118 6.86 4.66 3.28
C LEU A 118 5.43 4.78 3.84
N ILE A 119 4.68 3.68 3.97
CA ILE A 119 3.33 3.66 4.56
C ILE A 119 3.37 4.09 6.02
N ILE A 120 4.35 3.62 6.79
CA ILE A 120 4.53 4.00 8.20
C ILE A 120 4.96 5.46 8.32
N ASP A 121 5.87 5.91 7.46
CA ASP A 121 6.46 7.25 7.51
C ASP A 121 5.51 8.34 6.96
N GLN A 122 4.52 7.98 6.13
CA GLN A 122 3.57 8.92 5.53
C GLN A 122 2.51 9.36 6.55
N PRO A 123 2.47 10.65 6.96
CA PRO A 123 1.50 11.12 7.95
C PRO A 123 0.06 10.89 7.50
N GLY A 124 -0.78 10.42 8.43
CA GLY A 124 -2.20 10.16 8.19
C GLY A 124 -2.50 8.83 7.50
N CYS A 125 -1.49 8.13 6.97
CA CYS A 125 -1.71 6.89 6.23
C CYS A 125 -2.12 5.75 7.16
N MET A 126 -1.35 5.51 8.22
CA MET A 126 -1.66 4.44 9.19
C MET A 126 -2.94 4.73 9.97
N GLU A 127 -3.21 5.99 10.32
CA GLU A 127 -4.45 6.40 11.00
C GLU A 127 -5.67 6.11 10.12
N TYR A 128 -5.58 6.40 8.82
CA TYR A 128 -6.61 6.04 7.87
C TYR A 128 -6.77 4.52 7.75
N LEU A 129 -5.68 3.78 7.58
CA LEU A 129 -5.71 2.32 7.42
C LEU A 129 -6.29 1.57 8.63
N LEU A 130 -5.99 2.05 9.85
CA LEU A 130 -6.46 1.44 11.10
C LEU A 130 -7.91 1.85 11.47
N ASN A 131 -8.43 2.94 10.88
CA ASN A 131 -9.78 3.39 11.17
C ASN A 131 -10.82 2.59 10.35
N ARG A 132 -11.53 1.67 11.00
CA ARG A 132 -12.56 0.82 10.36
C ARG A 132 -13.81 1.57 9.89
N ASN A 133 -14.00 2.82 10.32
CA ASN A 133 -15.22 3.57 10.03
C ASN A 133 -15.14 4.37 8.73
N THR A 134 -13.98 4.46 8.07
CA THR A 134 -13.79 5.34 6.89
C THR A 134 -14.47 4.82 5.62
N GLU A 135 -14.88 3.56 5.59
CA GLU A 135 -15.52 2.93 4.42
C GLU A 135 -17.02 2.70 4.60
N VAL A 136 -17.56 2.95 5.79
CA VAL A 136 -18.96 2.67 6.11
C VAL A 136 -19.90 3.45 5.18
N GLY A 137 -20.88 2.75 4.62
CA GLY A 137 -21.87 3.33 3.71
C GLY A 137 -21.46 3.36 2.23
N LEU A 138 -20.28 2.86 1.88
CA LEU A 138 -19.85 2.72 0.49
C LEU A 138 -20.32 1.38 -0.10
N GLN A 139 -20.62 1.36 -1.41
CA GLN A 139 -21.07 0.15 -2.10
C GLN A 139 -20.08 -1.01 -1.99
N GLU A 140 -18.77 -0.73 -2.02
CA GLU A 140 -17.69 -1.71 -1.95
C GLU A 140 -17.09 -1.85 -0.54
N THR A 141 -17.85 -1.50 0.52
CA THR A 141 -17.36 -1.55 1.92
C THR A 141 -16.62 -2.85 2.24
N PRO A 142 -17.16 -4.06 1.94
CA PRO A 142 -16.46 -5.31 2.27
C PRO A 142 -15.09 -5.44 1.62
N GLN A 143 -14.97 -5.08 0.34
CA GLN A 143 -13.72 -5.16 -0.42
C GLN A 143 -12.71 -4.13 0.10
N LEU A 144 -13.15 -2.89 0.31
CA LEU A 144 -12.31 -1.81 0.83
C LEU A 144 -11.75 -2.16 2.22
N MET A 145 -12.62 -2.66 3.11
CA MET A 145 -12.23 -3.10 4.45
C MET A 145 -11.27 -4.29 4.43
N ALA A 146 -11.53 -5.29 3.58
CA ALA A 146 -10.63 -6.42 3.39
C ALA A 146 -9.24 -5.97 2.89
N THR A 147 -9.18 -5.05 1.91
CA THR A 147 -7.91 -4.52 1.39
C THR A 147 -7.16 -3.72 2.46
N LYS A 148 -7.84 -2.90 3.28
CA LYS A 148 -7.20 -2.20 4.41
C LYS A 148 -6.61 -3.16 5.43
N TYR A 149 -7.36 -4.21 5.76
CA TYR A 149 -6.87 -5.27 6.63
C TYR A 149 -5.62 -5.94 6.07
N GLU A 150 -5.64 -6.30 4.78
CA GLU A 150 -4.52 -6.92 4.09
C GLU A 150 -3.28 -6.00 4.09
N ILE A 151 -3.46 -4.69 3.86
CA ILE A 151 -2.37 -3.72 3.95
C ILE A 151 -1.70 -3.77 5.33
N VAL A 152 -2.49 -3.71 6.41
CA VAL A 152 -1.99 -3.72 7.79
C VAL A 152 -1.28 -5.04 8.11
N SER A 153 -1.86 -6.17 7.69
CA SER A 153 -1.24 -7.49 7.84
C SER A 153 0.09 -7.57 7.11
N ASN A 154 0.15 -7.09 5.87
CA ASN A 154 1.36 -7.07 5.07
C ASN A 154 2.42 -6.16 5.69
N VAL A 155 2.07 -4.96 6.19
CA VAL A 155 3.03 -4.09 6.89
C VAL A 155 3.65 -4.81 8.10
N LEU A 156 2.84 -5.52 8.89
CA LEU A 156 3.34 -6.30 10.03
C LEU A 156 4.29 -7.41 9.56
N SER A 157 3.88 -8.26 8.62
CA SER A 157 4.69 -9.36 8.11
C SER A 157 5.98 -8.89 7.41
N THR A 158 5.89 -7.82 6.62
CA THR A 158 7.02 -7.17 5.98
C THR A 158 7.98 -6.61 7.01
N SER A 159 7.48 -6.03 8.12
CA SER A 159 8.35 -5.53 9.19
C SER A 159 9.16 -6.64 9.86
N GLU A 160 8.55 -7.81 10.08
CA GLU A 160 9.21 -8.96 10.71
C GLU A 160 10.25 -9.59 9.78
N SER A 161 9.94 -9.71 8.50
CA SER A 161 10.85 -10.25 7.48
C SER A 161 11.95 -9.28 7.05
N SER A 162 11.71 -7.95 7.13
CA SER A 162 12.67 -6.91 6.74
C SER A 162 13.98 -6.97 7.52
N LYS A 163 13.95 -7.52 8.73
CA LYS A 163 15.13 -7.72 9.60
C LYS A 163 16.20 -8.62 8.98
N ARG A 164 15.84 -9.39 7.95
CA ARG A 164 16.76 -10.28 7.24
C ARG A 164 17.53 -9.56 6.14
N TYR A 165 17.09 -8.39 5.71
CA TYR A 165 17.72 -7.65 4.63
C TYR A 165 18.98 -6.95 5.14
N GLU A 166 20.06 -7.05 4.38
CA GLU A 166 21.33 -6.35 4.67
C GLU A 166 21.28 -4.86 4.29
N PHE A 167 20.25 -4.45 3.53
CA PHE A 167 20.09 -3.10 3.01
C PHE A 167 19.34 -2.21 4.00
N SER A 168 20.04 -1.24 4.60
CA SER A 168 19.52 -0.41 5.69
C SER A 168 18.23 0.34 5.35
N GLU A 169 18.08 0.72 4.08
CA GLU A 169 16.95 1.48 3.57
C GLU A 169 15.68 0.64 3.50
N PHE A 170 15.81 -0.69 3.50
CA PHE A 170 14.72 -1.67 3.51
C PHE A 170 14.37 -2.17 4.91
N LEU A 171 15.09 -1.72 5.95
CA LEU A 171 14.72 -2.05 7.31
C LEU A 171 13.47 -1.28 7.72
N VAL A 172 12.43 -1.99 8.13
CA VAL A 172 11.17 -1.41 8.61
C VAL A 172 11.21 -1.37 10.13
N LEU A 173 11.48 -0.20 10.69
CA LEU A 173 11.62 0.01 12.12
C LEU A 173 10.28 0.45 12.73
N LEU A 174 9.67 -0.46 13.49
CA LEU A 174 8.48 -0.19 14.28
C LEU A 174 8.82 -0.20 15.78
N ARG A 175 8.28 0.76 16.52
CA ARG A 175 8.34 0.75 17.98
C ARG A 175 7.48 -0.39 18.56
N PRO A 176 7.80 -0.90 19.76
CA PRO A 176 7.03 -1.98 20.39
C PRO A 176 5.52 -1.71 20.46
N GLU A 177 5.11 -0.47 20.72
CA GLU A 177 3.69 -0.09 20.81
C GLU A 177 3.01 -0.14 19.45
N GLN A 178 3.73 0.22 18.38
CA GLN A 178 3.22 0.10 17.01
C GLN A 178 3.04 -1.37 16.65
N ILE A 179 4.02 -2.22 16.96
CA ILE A 179 3.91 -3.67 16.73
C ILE A 179 2.71 -4.26 17.48
N ALA A 180 2.52 -3.89 18.75
CA ALA A 180 1.39 -4.34 19.55
C ALA A 180 0.05 -3.90 18.95
N CYS A 181 -0.04 -2.64 18.48
CA CYS A 181 -1.23 -2.10 17.82
C CYS A 181 -1.57 -2.87 16.54
N LEU A 182 -0.59 -3.10 15.65
CA LEU A 182 -0.83 -3.85 14.40
C LEU A 182 -1.23 -5.30 14.69
N ARG A 183 -0.59 -5.96 15.66
CA ARG A 183 -0.94 -7.33 16.06
C ARG A 183 -2.35 -7.42 16.62
N LEU A 184 -2.76 -6.44 17.43
CA LEU A 184 -4.13 -6.37 17.93
C LEU A 184 -5.10 -6.19 16.76
N TYR A 185 -4.87 -5.22 15.89
CA TYR A 185 -5.73 -4.98 14.72
C TYR A 185 -5.90 -6.24 13.85
N VAL A 186 -4.80 -6.95 13.56
CA VAL A 186 -4.81 -8.20 12.79
C VAL A 186 -5.58 -9.29 13.54
N LYS A 187 -5.37 -9.44 14.85
CA LYS A 187 -6.09 -10.41 15.69
C LYS A 187 -7.60 -10.17 15.72
N GLU A 188 -8.02 -8.91 15.73
CA GLU A 188 -9.45 -8.54 15.72
C GLU A 188 -10.12 -8.73 14.35
N GLY A 189 -9.36 -8.93 13.27
CA GLY A 189 -9.88 -9.16 11.94
C GLY A 189 -10.40 -7.91 11.23
N VAL A 190 -11.02 -8.12 10.06
CA VAL A 190 -11.51 -7.06 9.16
C VAL A 190 -12.49 -6.12 9.87
N TRP A 191 -13.44 -6.68 10.62
CA TRP A 191 -14.54 -5.93 11.24
C TRP A 191 -14.29 -5.55 12.71
N GLY A 192 -13.13 -5.92 13.27
CA GLY A 192 -12.86 -5.74 14.69
C GLY A 192 -13.56 -6.79 15.56
N VAL A 193 -13.43 -6.67 16.88
CA VAL A 193 -14.24 -7.45 17.82
C VAL A 193 -15.68 -6.96 17.70
N GLN A 194 -16.54 -7.73 17.01
CA GLN A 194 -17.98 -7.52 17.12
C GLN A 194 -18.36 -7.78 18.58
N GLN A 195 -18.73 -6.74 19.33
CA GLN A 195 -19.50 -6.96 20.55
C GLN A 195 -20.79 -7.65 20.12
N ALA A 196 -20.99 -8.88 20.58
CA ALA A 196 -22.25 -9.59 20.41
C ALA A 196 -23.35 -8.81 21.15
N GLN A 197 -23.95 -7.83 20.47
CA GLN A 197 -25.16 -7.14 20.91
C GLN A 197 -26.16 -7.15 19.77
N SER A 198 -27.04 -8.16 19.77
CA SER A 198 -28.49 -8.02 19.56
C SER A 198 -29.13 -9.36 19.20
N THR A 199 -29.66 -10.05 20.22
CA THR A 199 -30.93 -10.77 20.10
C THR A 199 -31.67 -10.61 21.43
N VAL A 200 -32.34 -9.47 21.60
CA VAL A 200 -33.41 -9.33 22.60
C VAL A 200 -34.69 -9.08 21.82
N ALA A 201 -35.57 -10.09 21.78
CA ALA A 201 -36.99 -10.05 21.40
C ALA A 201 -37.50 -11.51 21.35
N VAL A 202 -38.55 -11.98 22.03
CA VAL A 202 -39.59 -11.43 22.93
C VAL A 202 -40.08 -12.64 23.75
N GLU A 203 -40.36 -12.52 25.05
CA GLU A 203 -41.08 -13.57 25.79
C GLU A 203 -42.59 -13.51 25.47
N PRO A 204 -43.24 -14.64 25.15
CA PRO A 204 -44.69 -14.68 24.98
C PRO A 204 -45.39 -14.67 26.34
N SER A 205 -46.35 -13.76 26.50
CA SER A 205 -47.41 -13.82 27.52
C SER A 205 -48.76 -14.02 26.84
#